data_AF-A0A937DHF0-F1
#
_entry.id   AF-A0A937DHF0-F1
#
_cell.length_a   1.000
_cell.length_b   1.000
_cell.length_c   1.000
_cell.angle_alpha   90.00
_cell.angle_beta   90.00
_cell.angle_gamma   90.00
#
_symmetry.space_group_name_H-M   'P 1'
#
loop_
_entity.id
_entity.type
_entity.pdbx_description
1 polymer ?
#
loop_
_entity_poly.entity_id
_entity_poly.type
_entity_poly.pdbx_seq_one_letter_code
_entity_poly.pdbx_strand_id
1 'polypeptide(L)'
;MKNKLLEILGIEKIINSVQGLIETRVALIKEEIEEKVALTMAKAIPLLLAFFAVFLFVLFGSITLGIYLSQLMDSYIAGFGILTGVYFLLAIFLFLIKDNKAYNKNFYDQVKKRK
;
A
#
# COMPACT_ATOMS: atom_id res chain seq x y z
N MET A 1 -37.08 7.05 -50.35
CA MET A 1 -37.57 5.69 -50.02
C MET A 1 -36.64 4.90 -49.10
N LYS A 2 -35.30 4.96 -49.25
CA LYS A 2 -34.36 4.19 -48.41
C LYS A 2 -34.49 4.42 -46.88
N ASN A 3 -34.75 5.65 -46.42
CA ASN A 3 -34.86 5.93 -44.98
C ASN A 3 -36.08 5.28 -44.32
N LYS A 4 -37.23 5.22 -45.02
CA LYS A 4 -38.42 4.52 -44.53
C LYS A 4 -38.23 3.00 -44.43
N LEU A 5 -37.39 2.41 -45.29
CA LEU A 5 -37.08 0.98 -45.24
C LEU A 5 -36.20 0.63 -44.01
N LEU A 6 -35.28 1.52 -43.63
CA LEU A 6 -34.42 1.33 -42.45
C LEU A 6 -35.22 1.42 -41.13
N GLU A 7 -36.23 2.28 -41.09
CA GLU A 7 -37.18 2.43 -39.99
C GLU A 7 -38.03 1.15 -39.78
N ILE A 8 -38.56 0.57 -40.86
CA ILE A 8 -39.36 -0.68 -40.83
C ILE A 8 -38.50 -1.91 -40.48
N LEU A 9 -37.22 -1.90 -40.86
CA LEU A 9 -36.25 -2.95 -40.53
C LEU A 9 -35.76 -2.90 -39.07
N GLY A 10 -36.24 -1.93 -38.26
CA GLY A 10 -35.94 -1.86 -36.84
C GLY A 10 -34.47 -1.56 -36.52
N ILE A 11 -33.68 -1.10 -37.49
CA ILE A 11 -32.26 -0.81 -37.31
C ILE A 11 -32.06 0.30 -36.27
N GLU A 12 -32.94 1.30 -36.23
CA GLU A 12 -32.96 2.32 -35.17
C GLU A 12 -33.15 1.71 -33.78
N LYS A 13 -33.97 0.66 -33.66
CA LYS A 13 -34.20 -0.05 -32.39
C LYS A 13 -32.96 -0.81 -31.93
N ILE A 14 -32.23 -1.40 -32.87
CA ILE A 14 -30.95 -2.08 -32.61
C ILE A 14 -29.90 -1.07 -32.18
N ILE A 15 -29.78 0.06 -32.90
CA ILE A 15 -28.84 1.14 -32.57
C ILE A 15 -29.13 1.70 -31.18
N ASN A 16 -30.40 1.99 -30.86
CA ASN A 16 -30.79 2.50 -29.54
C ASN A 16 -30.50 1.48 -28.42
N SER A 17 -30.72 0.19 -28.68
CA SER A 17 -30.42 -0.86 -27.70
C SER A 17 -28.91 -0.98 -27.46
N VAL A 18 -28.10 -0.94 -28.52
CA VAL A 18 -26.63 -0.97 -28.43
C VAL A 18 -26.12 0.27 -27.69
N GLN A 19 -26.68 1.44 -27.98
CA GLN A 19 -26.31 2.69 -27.30
C GLN A 19 -26.63 2.61 -25.80
N GLY A 20 -27.82 2.12 -25.42
CA GLY A 20 -28.17 1.90 -24.01
C GLY A 20 -27.26 0.88 -23.31
N LEU A 21 -26.80 -0.15 -24.02
CA LEU A 21 -25.81 -1.10 -23.49
C LEU A 21 -24.45 -0.45 -23.28
N ILE A 22 -23.99 0.39 -24.23
CA ILE A 22 -22.73 1.13 -24.10
C ILE A 22 -22.81 2.10 -22.91
N GLU A 23 -23.89 2.87 -22.81
CA GLU A 23 -24.13 3.80 -21.69
C GLU A 23 -24.13 3.07 -20.35
N THR A 24 -24.80 1.91 -20.26
CA THR A 24 -24.81 1.08 -19.04
C THR A 24 -23.41 0.55 -18.72
N ARG A 25 -22.65 0.09 -19.72
CA ARG A 25 -21.27 -0.40 -19.51
C ARG A 25 -20.35 0.71 -19.03
N VAL A 26 -20.47 1.91 -19.59
CA VAL A 26 -19.69 3.08 -19.16
C VAL A 26 -20.05 3.48 -17.73
N ALA A 27 -21.35 3.46 -17.38
CA ALA A 27 -21.80 3.72 -16.01
C ALA A 27 -21.21 2.70 -15.01
N LEU A 28 -21.27 1.41 -15.33
CA LEU A 28 -20.70 0.35 -14.49
C LEU A 28 -19.18 0.50 -14.32
N ILE A 29 -18.45 0.82 -15.38
CA ILE A 29 -16.99 1.04 -15.30
C ILE A 29 -16.68 2.23 -14.40
N LYS A 30 -17.45 3.32 -14.50
CA LYS A 30 -17.27 4.49 -13.65
C LYS A 30 -17.48 4.15 -12.18
N GLU A 31 -18.57 3.46 -11.85
CA GLU A 31 -18.86 3.02 -10.49
C GLU A 31 -17.77 2.07 -9.95
N GLU A 32 -17.32 1.10 -10.76
CA GLU A 32 -16.26 0.16 -10.37
C GLU A 32 -14.92 0.86 -10.10
N ILE A 33 -14.61 1.93 -10.86
CA ILE A 33 -13.43 2.76 -10.60
C ILE A 33 -13.59 3.52 -9.28
N GLU A 34 -14.73 4.15 -9.04
CA GLU A 34 -15.00 4.88 -7.80
C GLU A 34 -14.90 3.94 -6.58
N GLU A 35 -15.50 2.74 -6.66
CA GLU A 35 -15.45 1.74 -5.60
C GLU A 35 -14.02 1.23 -5.36
N LYS A 36 -13.26 0.89 -6.41
CA LYS A 36 -11.88 0.42 -6.28
C LYS A 36 -10.97 1.49 -5.69
N VAL A 37 -11.14 2.75 -6.08
CA VAL A 37 -10.38 3.87 -5.52
C VAL A 37 -10.73 4.05 -4.05
N ALA A 38 -12.02 4.08 -3.71
CA ALA A 38 -12.48 4.20 -2.32
C ALA A 38 -11.95 3.07 -1.43
N LEU A 39 -12.02 1.82 -1.89
CA LEU A 39 -11.51 0.65 -1.17
C LEU A 39 -9.99 0.69 -1.00
N THR A 40 -9.26 1.17 -2.01
CA THR A 40 -7.80 1.30 -1.95
C THR A 40 -7.40 2.38 -0.96
N MET A 41 -8.04 3.55 -1.04
CA MET A 41 -7.83 4.66 -0.12
C MET A 41 -8.17 4.26 1.33
N ALA A 42 -9.30 3.58 1.54
CA ALA A 42 -9.74 3.12 2.86
C ALA A 42 -8.76 2.13 3.50
N LYS A 43 -8.02 1.35 2.70
CA LYS A 43 -6.98 0.44 3.21
C LYS A 43 -5.62 1.12 3.36
N ALA A 44 -5.29 2.05 2.47
CA ALA A 44 -3.99 2.74 2.45
C ALA A 44 -3.86 3.75 3.59
N ILE A 45 -4.91 4.53 3.87
CA ILE A 45 -4.87 5.61 4.87
C ILE A 45 -4.54 5.06 6.28
N PRO A 46 -5.25 4.05 6.81
CA PRO A 46 -4.94 3.51 8.14
C PRO A 46 -3.55 2.88 8.20
N LEU A 47 -3.12 2.21 7.13
CA LEU A 47 -1.79 1.61 7.05
C LEU A 47 -0.68 2.67 7.08
N LEU A 48 -0.86 3.75 6.31
CA LEU A 48 0.07 4.88 6.28
C LEU A 48 0.12 5.57 7.66
N LEU A 49 -1.03 5.77 8.29
CA LEU A 49 -1.12 6.40 9.60
C LEU A 49 -0.46 5.55 10.69
N ALA A 50 -0.68 4.23 10.66
CA ALA A 50 -0.03 3.30 11.58
C ALA A 50 1.49 3.26 11.36
N PHE A 51 1.94 3.20 10.11
CA PHE A 51 3.37 3.25 9.78
C PHE A 51 4.00 4.56 10.25
N PHE A 52 3.32 5.69 10.02
CA PHE A 52 3.79 7.01 10.45
C PHE A 52 3.85 7.12 11.97
N ALA A 53 2.86 6.61 12.70
CA ALA A 53 2.87 6.59 14.16
C ALA A 53 4.02 5.75 14.73
N VAL A 54 4.25 4.56 14.18
CA VAL A 54 5.38 3.70 14.56
C VAL A 54 6.71 4.37 14.23
N PHE A 55 6.82 5.00 13.05
CA PHE A 55 8.00 5.75 12.66
C PHE A 55 8.31 6.88 13.63
N LEU A 56 7.32 7.69 14.01
CA LEU A 56 7.49 8.75 15.00
C LEU A 56 7.87 8.19 16.37
N PHE A 57 7.23 7.11 16.82
CA PHE A 57 7.57 6.47 18.09
C PHE A 57 9.04 6.02 18.11
N VAL A 58 9.50 5.37 17.04
CA VAL A 58 10.91 4.94 16.93
C VAL A 58 11.84 6.15 16.87
N LEU A 59 11.51 7.17 16.08
CA LEU A 59 12.32 8.38 15.95
C LEU A 59 12.49 9.10 17.30
N PHE A 60 11.38 9.43 17.96
CA PHE A 60 11.41 10.11 19.26
C PHE A 60 12.00 9.22 20.34
N GLY A 61 11.68 7.93 20.36
CA GLY A 61 12.28 6.97 21.28
C GLY A 61 13.80 6.91 21.14
N SER A 62 14.32 6.93 19.90
CA SER A 62 15.76 6.95 19.62
C SER A 62 16.41 8.23 20.12
N ILE A 63 15.78 9.38 19.88
CA ILE A 63 16.29 10.69 20.33
C ILE A 63 16.33 10.73 21.86
N THR A 64 15.24 10.33 22.53
CA THR A 64 15.17 10.30 23.99
C THR A 64 16.22 9.36 24.58
N LEU A 65 16.36 8.14 24.04
CA LEU A 65 17.40 7.19 24.47
C LEU A 65 18.80 7.75 24.24
N GLY A 66 19.06 8.35 23.08
CA GLY A 66 20.35 8.95 22.76
C GLY A 66 20.73 10.06 23.74
N ILE A 67 19.78 10.96 24.05
CA ILE A 67 19.99 12.04 25.03
C ILE A 67 20.17 11.45 26.44
N TYR A 68 19.36 10.48 26.85
CA TYR A 68 19.46 9.85 28.17
C TYR A 68 20.81 9.15 28.37
N LEU A 69 21.27 8.37 27.38
CA LEU A 69 22.60 7.76 27.42
C LEU A 69 23.70 8.82 27.42
N SER A 70 23.53 9.91 26.66
CA SER A 70 24.49 11.01 26.62
C SER A 70 24.63 11.71 27.98
N GLN A 71 23.52 11.89 28.70
CA GLN A 71 23.51 12.44 30.06
C GLN A 71 24.19 11.51 31.07
N LEU A 72 23.99 10.18 30.95
CA LEU A 72 24.64 9.22 31.83
C LEU A 72 26.16 9.16 31.64
N MET A 73 26.63 9.47 30.43
CA MET A 73 28.05 9.39 30.05
C MET A 73 28.75 10.76 30.01
N ASP A 74 28.05 11.86 30.32
CA ASP A 74 28.51 13.24 30.17
C ASP A 74 29.10 13.56 28.77
N SER A 75 28.70 12.82 27.74
CA SER A 75 29.23 12.95 26.39
C SER A 75 28.22 12.52 25.33
N TYR A 76 27.87 13.46 24.46
CA TYR A 76 26.96 13.22 23.33
C TYR A 76 27.49 12.18 22.35
N ILE A 77 28.80 12.20 22.08
CA ILE A 77 29.44 11.25 21.15
C ILE A 77 29.32 9.83 21.70
N ALA A 78 29.52 9.66 23.01
CA ALA A 78 29.43 8.36 23.64
C ALA A 78 27.97 7.85 23.68
N GLY A 79 27.02 8.70 24.05
CA GLY A 79 25.61 8.31 24.16
C GLY A 79 24.98 7.91 22.83
N PHE A 80 25.17 8.71 21.78
CA PHE A 80 24.71 8.34 20.43
C PHE A 80 25.56 7.24 19.80
N GLY A 81 26.84 7.12 20.17
CA GLY A 81 27.72 6.04 19.74
C GLY A 81 27.23 4.67 20.21
N ILE A 82 26.85 4.54 21.48
CA ILE A 82 26.25 3.30 22.01
C ILE A 82 24.92 3.00 21.32
N LEU A 83 24.06 4.01 21.16
CA LEU A 83 22.77 3.83 20.48
C LEU A 83 22.95 3.31 19.05
N THR A 84 23.94 3.85 18.33
CA THR A 84 24.32 3.40 16.99
C THR A 84 24.85 1.97 17.00
N GLY A 85 25.67 1.61 18.00
CA GLY A 85 26.16 0.24 18.19
C GLY A 85 25.04 -0.76 18.43
N VAL A 86 24.03 -0.41 19.22
CA VAL A 86 22.83 -1.25 19.45
C VAL A 86 22.05 -1.46 18.15
N TYR A 87 21.82 -0.39 17.37
CA TYR A 87 21.16 -0.53 16.07
C TYR A 87 21.97 -1.35 15.07
N PHE A 88 23.30 -1.23 15.09
CA PHE A 88 24.18 -2.02 14.25
C PHE A 88 24.15 -3.51 14.62
N LEU A 89 24.17 -3.84 15.91
CA LEU A 89 23.99 -5.22 16.39
C LEU A 89 22.63 -5.79 16.01
N LEU A 90 21.56 -5.01 16.14
CA LEU A 90 20.22 -5.40 15.66
C LEU A 90 20.22 -5.67 14.15
N ALA A 91 20.87 -4.82 13.36
CA ALA A 91 20.97 -5.00 11.91
C ALA A 91 21.72 -6.30 11.54
N ILE A 92 22.82 -6.59 12.23
CA ILE A 92 23.55 -7.87 12.08
C ILE A 92 22.64 -9.04 12.45
N PHE A 93 21.97 -8.99 13.59
CA PHE A 93 21.06 -10.05 14.04
C PHE A 93 19.93 -10.32 13.03
N LEU A 94 19.32 -9.26 12.49
CA LEU A 94 18.31 -9.36 11.44
C LEU A 94 18.87 -9.96 10.15
N PHE A 95 20.10 -9.61 9.77
CA PHE A 95 20.77 -10.15 8.59
C PHE A 95 21.03 -11.67 8.76
N LEU A 96 21.50 -12.09 9.94
CA LEU A 96 21.72 -13.51 10.24
C LEU A 96 20.41 -14.32 10.23
N ILE A 97 19.31 -13.76 10.73
CA ILE A 97 17.99 -14.42 10.69
C ILE A 97 17.47 -14.50 9.25
N LYS A 98 17.65 -13.44 8.45
CA LYS A 98 17.21 -13.39 7.06
C LYS A 98 17.86 -14.48 6.20
N ASP A 99 19.12 -14.82 6.47
CA ASP A 99 19.85 -15.86 5.74
C ASP A 99 19.48 -17.29 6.15
N ASN A 100 18.71 -17.46 7.23
CA ASN A 100 18.11 -18.74 7.54
C ASN A 100 16.97 -19.03 6.54
N LYS A 101 17.24 -19.94 5.60
CA LYS A 101 16.38 -20.39 4.47
C LYS A 101 14.92 -20.73 4.84
N ALA A 102 14.58 -20.83 6.13
CA ALA A 102 13.22 -21.02 6.63
C ALA A 102 12.29 -19.80 6.40
N TYR A 103 12.81 -18.55 6.40
CA TYR A 103 11.95 -17.36 6.27
C TYR A 103 11.56 -17.05 4.82
N ASN A 104 12.44 -17.34 3.85
CA ASN A 104 12.21 -17.00 2.44
C ASN A 104 11.07 -17.85 1.81
N LYS A 105 10.81 -19.05 2.35
CA LYS A 105 9.74 -19.94 1.86
C LYS A 105 8.34 -19.39 2.21
N ASN A 106 8.16 -18.88 3.43
CA ASN A 106 6.86 -18.37 3.88
C ASN A 106 6.53 -16.96 3.33
N PHE A 107 7.53 -16.15 2.99
CA PHE A 107 7.30 -14.80 2.44
C PHE A 107 7.01 -14.80 0.93
N TYR A 108 7.67 -15.66 0.13
CA TYR A 108 7.31 -15.83 -1.29
C TYR A 108 5.92 -16.46 -1.47
N ASP A 109 5.57 -17.43 -0.63
CA ASP A 109 4.27 -18.10 -0.71
C ASP A 109 3.12 -17.16 -0.32
N GLN A 110 3.31 -16.23 0.63
CA GLN A 110 2.25 -15.26 0.99
C GLN A 110 2.03 -14.17 -0.06
N VAL A 111 3.06 -13.76 -0.81
CA VAL A 111 2.92 -12.79 -1.90
C VAL A 111 2.34 -13.44 -3.16
N LYS A 112 2.65 -14.72 -3.44
CA LYS A 112 2.11 -15.45 -4.60
C LYS A 112 0.67 -15.93 -4.40
N LYS A 113 0.23 -16.21 -3.16
CA LYS A 113 -1.14 -16.65 -2.85
C LYS A 113 -2.20 -15.53 -2.91
N ARG A 114 -1.78 -14.28 -3.13
CA ARG A 114 -2.65 -13.10 -3.31
C ARG A 114 -2.74 -12.61 -4.76
N LYS A 115 -2.12 -13.29 -5.72
CA LYS A 115 -2.41 -13.15 -7.16
C LYS A 115 -3.36 -14.26 -7.58
#